data_AF-A0A2T2YC06-F1
#
_entry.id   AF-A0A2T2YC06-F1
#
_cell.length_a   1.000
_cell.length_b   1.000
_cell.length_c   1.000
_cell.angle_alpha   90.00
_cell.angle_beta   90.00
_cell.angle_gamma   90.00
#
_symmetry.space_group_name_H-M   'P 1'
#
loop_
_entity.id
_entity.type
_entity.pdbx_description
1 polymer ?
#
loop_
_entity_poly.entity_id
_entity_poly.type
_entity_poly.pdbx_seq_one_letter_code
_entity_poly.pdbx_strand_id
1 'polypeptide(L)' 'MYTTTIAINNPEVYIKSPHLLREDVLTRLCAEAEAINGTKPGKDEIDIISGFPELLNNELLPFKVEWEIIPKV' A
#
# COMPACT_ATOMS: atom_id res chain seq x y z
N MET A 1 -6.31 0.58 13.13
CA MET A 1 -5.76 1.55 12.17
C MET A 1 -4.24 1.58 12.34
N TYR A 2 -3.53 1.39 11.23
CA TYR A 2 -2.06 1.29 11.16
C TYR A 2 -1.52 2.35 10.22
N THR A 3 -0.22 2.63 10.31
CA THR A 3 0.42 3.55 9.37
C THR A 3 1.77 3.03 8.92
N THR A 4 1.98 2.99 7.61
CA THR A 4 3.16 2.40 6.99
C THR A 4 3.80 3.39 6.02
N THR A 5 5.13 3.50 6.08
CA THR A 5 5.90 4.22 5.07
C THR A 5 6.22 3.31 3.90
N ILE A 6 5.80 3.71 2.70
CA ILE A 6 6.09 3.04 1.44
C ILE A 6 7.31 3.71 0.81
N ALA A 7 8.41 2.96 0.73
CA ALA A 7 9.57 3.35 -0.04
C ALA A 7 9.43 2.85 -1.48
N ILE A 8 9.76 3.70 -2.45
CA ILE A 8 9.62 3.43 -3.88
C ILE A 8 11.02 3.28 -4.48
N ASN A 9 11.35 2.05 -4.90
CA ASN A 9 12.67 1.77 -5.46
C ASN A 9 12.73 2.03 -6.98
N ASN A 10 11.59 1.93 -7.69
CA ASN A 10 11.51 2.08 -9.15
C ASN A 10 10.28 2.93 -9.55
N PRO A 11 10.31 4.26 -9.33
CA PRO A 11 9.15 5.13 -9.56
C PRO A 11 8.69 5.14 -11.03
N GLU A 12 9.60 4.99 -11.99
CA GLU A 12 9.29 5.00 -13.43
C GLU A 12 8.29 3.91 -13.86
N VAL A 13 8.35 2.74 -13.22
CA VAL A 13 7.44 1.62 -13.53
C VAL A 13 6.02 1.98 -13.12
N TYR A 14 5.87 2.62 -11.96
CA TYR A 14 4.58 3.05 -11.42
C TYR A 14 4.00 4.25 -12.15
N ILE A 15 4.85 5.13 -12.69
CA ILE A 15 4.40 6.24 -13.55
C ILE A 15 3.77 5.69 -14.84
N LYS A 16 4.40 4.69 -15.47
CA LYS A 16 3.87 4.05 -16.69
C LYS A 16 2.67 3.14 -16.42
N SER A 17 2.65 2.50 -15.25
CA SER A 17 1.63 1.54 -14.84
C SER A 17 1.19 1.77 -13.39
N PRO A 18 0.34 2.79 -13.11
CA PRO A 18 -0.04 3.17 -11.75
C PRO A 18 -0.77 2.08 -10.96
N HIS A 19 -1.46 1.17 -11.65
CA HIS A 19 -2.13 0.02 -11.02
C HIS A 19 -1.13 -0.91 -10.30
N LEU A 20 0.11 -1.02 -10.81
CA LEU A 20 1.16 -1.83 -10.16
C LEU A 20 1.59 -1.24 -8.82
N LEU A 21 1.53 0.10 -8.66
CA LEU A 21 1.83 0.73 -7.39
C LEU A 21 0.85 0.27 -6.32
N ARG A 22 -0.44 0.26 -6.65
CA ARG A 22 -1.49 -0.18 -5.72
C ARG A 22 -1.31 -1.65 -5.36
N GLU A 23 -1.02 -2.51 -6.34
CA GLU A 23 -0.76 -3.93 -6.11
C GLU A 23 0.43 -4.18 -5.19
N ASP A 24 1.53 -3.46 -5.38
CA ASP A 24 2.74 -3.60 -4.56
C ASP A 24 2.52 -3.06 -3.14
N VAL A 25 1.83 -1.92 -3.01
CA VAL A 25 1.45 -1.36 -1.71
C VAL A 25 0.59 -2.37 -0.95
N LEU A 26 -0.49 -2.88 -1.56
CA LEU A 26 -1.36 -3.87 -0.91
C LEU A 26 -0.59 -5.12 -0.50
N THR A 27 0.31 -5.62 -1.37
CA THR A 27 1.17 -6.77 -1.05
C THR A 27 2.03 -6.53 0.18
N ARG A 28 2.61 -5.32 0.29
CA ARG A 28 3.40 -4.91 1.45
C ARG A 28 2.55 -4.79 2.71
N LEU A 29 1.37 -4.18 2.62
CA LEU A 29 0.45 -4.04 3.75
C LEU A 29 -0.04 -5.41 4.26
N CYS A 30 -0.32 -6.36 3.39
CA CYS A 30 -0.65 -7.74 3.79
C CYS A 30 0.50 -8.39 4.59
N ALA A 31 1.76 -8.20 4.16
CA ALA A 31 2.91 -8.74 4.87
C ALA A 31 3.13 -8.05 6.23
N GLU A 32 2.87 -6.74 6.30
CA GLU A 32 2.93 -6.00 7.56
C GLU A 32 1.82 -6.42 8.51
N ALA A 33 0.60 -6.63 8.01
CA ALA A 33 -0.50 -7.21 8.76
C ALA A 33 -0.17 -8.60 9.30
N GLU A 34 0.49 -9.45 8.51
CA GLU A 34 0.98 -10.75 8.95
C GLU A 34 1.97 -10.63 10.12
N ALA A 35 2.90 -9.67 10.02
CA ALA A 35 3.86 -9.42 11.10
C ALA A 35 3.20 -8.90 12.39
N ILE A 36 2.11 -8.13 12.26
CA ILE A 36 1.39 -7.55 13.41
C ILE A 36 0.43 -8.55 14.05
N ASN A 37 -0.36 -9.27 13.25
CA ASN A 37 -1.47 -10.12 13.72
C ASN A 37 -1.15 -11.62 13.67
N GLY A 38 0.00 -12.02 13.14
CA GLY A 38 0.40 -13.42 12.98
C GLY A 38 -0.37 -14.18 11.90
N THR A 39 -1.23 -13.52 11.13
CA THR A 39 -1.95 -14.10 9.99
C THR A 39 -1.96 -13.11 8.84
N LYS A 40 -1.69 -13.59 7.63
CA LYS A 40 -1.68 -12.78 6.42
C LYS A 40 -3.10 -12.57 5.87
N PRO A 41 -3.65 -11.35 5.93
CA PRO A 41 -4.93 -11.05 5.28
C PRO A 41 -4.78 -11.05 3.76
N GLY A 42 -5.90 -11.26 3.06
CA GLY A 42 -6.02 -11.01 1.62
C GLY A 42 -5.89 -9.52 1.30
N LYS A 43 -5.58 -9.20 0.04
CA LYS A 43 -5.52 -7.80 -0.43
C LYS A 43 -6.88 -7.10 -0.35
N ASP A 44 -7.96 -7.87 -0.46
CA ASP A 44 -9.34 -7.43 -0.33
C ASP A 44 -9.78 -7.23 1.12
N GLU A 45 -8.97 -7.67 2.09
CA GLU A 45 -9.15 -7.41 3.52
C GLU A 45 -8.31 -6.20 3.99
N ILE A 46 -7.58 -5.54 3.09
CA ILE A 46 -6.82 -4.32 3.37
C ILE A 46 -7.58 -3.12 2.83
N ASP A 47 -7.96 -2.20 3.71
CA ASP A 47 -8.52 -0.91 3.32
C ASP A 47 -7.48 0.21 3.49
N ILE A 48 -7.27 1.00 2.44
CA ILE A 48 -6.37 2.16 2.46
C ILE A 48 -7.22 3.40 2.67
N ILE A 49 -7.10 3.97 3.86
CA ILE A 49 -7.93 5.08 4.34
C ILE A 49 -7.41 6.40 3.77
N SER A 50 -6.09 6.61 3.80
CA SER A 50 -5.48 7.87 3.37
C SER A 50 -4.01 7.73 2.99
N GLY A 51 -3.46 8.77 2.36
CA GLY A 51 -2.02 8.89 2.08
C GLY A 51 -1.51 8.13 0.87
N PHE A 52 -2.39 7.50 0.08
CA PHE A 52 -2.02 6.97 -1.22
C PHE A 52 -1.73 8.13 -2.19
N PRO A 53 -0.58 8.14 -2.89
CA PRO A 53 -0.15 9.30 -3.64
C PRO A 53 -0.91 9.42 -4.96
N GLU A 54 -1.15 10.65 -5.36
CA GLU A 54 -1.43 10.99 -6.75
C GLU A 54 -0.10 11.33 -7.43
N LEU A 55 0.09 10.88 -8.69
CA LEU A 55 1.29 11.21 -9.45
C LEU A 55 1.32 12.71 -9.76
N LEU A 56 2.18 13.47 -9.07
CA LEU A 56 2.41 14.89 -9.33
C LEU A 56 3.62 15.02 -10.26
N ASN A 57 3.46 15.67 -11.42
CA ASN A 57 4.54 15.95 -12.37
C ASN A 57 5.37 14.72 -12.81
N ASN A 58 4.75 13.54 -12.92
CA ASN A 58 5.46 12.27 -13.18
C ASN A 58 6.56 11.97 -12.15
N GLU A 59 6.41 12.42 -10.91
CA GLU A 59 7.29 12.08 -9.81
C GLU A 59 6.51 11.28 -8.78
N LEU A 60 7.14 10.22 -8.27
CA LEU A 60 6.59 9.39 -7.22
C LEU A 60 7.59 9.31 -6.07
N LEU A 61 7.31 10.10 -5.03
CA LEU A 61 8.10 10.16 -3.81
C LEU A 61 7.66 9.06 -2.83
N PRO A 62 8.51 8.68 -1.85
CA PRO A 62 8.07 7.89 -0.71
C PRO A 62 6.89 8.56 -0.01
N PHE A 63 5.92 7.76 0.40
CA PHE A 63 4.68 8.25 1.02
C PHE A 63 4.29 7.40 2.21
N LYS A 64 3.40 7.92 3.03
CA LYS A 64 2.89 7.24 4.20
C LYS A 64 1.41 6.93 3.98
N VAL A 65 1.03 5.66 4.12
CA VAL A 65 -0.37 5.22 4.02
C VAL A 65 -0.94 4.92 5.39
N GLU A 66 -2.17 5.36 5.60
CA GLU A 66 -3.01 4.94 6.71
C GLU A 66 -3.96 3.86 6.22
N TRP A 67 -4.04 2.76 6.95
CA TRP A 67 -4.77 1.57 6.51
C TRP A 67 -5.30 0.76 7.68
N GLU A 68 -6.21 -0.15 7.39
CA GLU A 68 -6.73 -1.10 8.36
C GLU A 68 -7.07 -2.45 7.74
N ILE A 69 -7.30 -3.44 8.60
CA ILE A 69 -7.70 -4.78 8.21
C ILE A 69 -9.20 -4.88 8.45
N ILE A 70 -9.95 -5.10 7.39
CA ILE A 70 -11.39 -5.28 7.44
C ILE A 70 -11.70 -6.79 7.46
N PRO A 71 -12.40 -7.30 8.48
CA PRO A 71 -12.79 -8.70 8.52
C PRO A 71 -13.82 -8.98 7.41
N LYS A 72 -13.62 -10.08 6.67
CA LYS A 72 -14.69 -10.62 5.83
C LYS A 72 -15.86 -11.06 6.70
N VAL A 73 -17.01 -10.44 6.45
CA VAL A 73 -18.31 -10.82 7.04
C VAL A 73 -18.89 -12.00 6.28
#